data_AF-A0A553FHV7-F1
#
_entry.id   AF-A0A553FHV7-F1
#
_cell.length_a   1.000
_cell.length_b   1.000
_cell.length_c   1.000
_cell.angle_alpha   90.00
_cell.angle_beta   90.00
_cell.angle_gamma   90.00
#
_symmetry.space_group_name_H-M   'P 1'
#
loop_
_entity.id
_entity.type
_entity.pdbx_description
1 polymer ?
#
loop_
_entity_poly.entity_id
_entity_poly.type
_entity_poly.pdbx_seq_one_letter_code
_entity_poly.pdbx_strand_id
1 'polypeptide(L)'
;MYRNLLKIVVVLFFLSGCAERVISITDKEGKVVGGCNAGFDWHFYGLQDSIDYMLYECAKDSIGKGFTISDERLLTLDFTLPQPPKGKSWNKKLAMHQFHKENITERELGYILAAIEYEYQKVVWPAEDDLNDDKITQVEFNKIIKDAKFKWLGE
;
A
#
# COMPACT_ATOMS: atom_id res chain seq x y z
N MET A 1 13.58 9.03 -40.18
CA MET A 1 12.32 8.97 -39.40
C MET A 1 12.46 8.22 -38.06
N TYR A 2 13.15 7.08 -37.99
CA TYR A 2 13.31 6.32 -36.73
C TYR A 2 14.03 7.05 -35.59
N ARG A 3 15.00 7.93 -35.88
CA ARG A 3 15.78 8.65 -34.86
C ARG A 3 14.97 9.65 -34.03
N ASN A 4 13.90 10.22 -34.60
CA ASN A 4 12.99 11.10 -33.85
C ASN A 4 11.94 10.31 -33.08
N LEU A 5 11.49 9.17 -33.62
CA LEU A 5 10.63 8.21 -32.94
C LEU A 5 11.30 7.63 -31.67
N LEU A 6 12.58 7.27 -31.76
CA LEU A 6 13.35 6.79 -30.61
C LEU A 6 13.44 7.84 -29.50
N LYS A 7 13.64 9.11 -29.86
CA LYS A 7 13.67 10.21 -28.88
C LYS A 7 12.31 10.42 -28.21
N ILE A 8 11.21 10.32 -28.96
CA ILE A 8 9.85 10.44 -28.41
C ILE A 8 9.56 9.30 -27.42
N VAL A 9 9.93 8.07 -27.75
CA VAL A 9 9.79 6.91 -26.85
C VAL A 9 10.61 7.09 -25.58
N VAL A 10 11.88 7.52 -25.70
CA VAL A 10 12.74 7.78 -24.52
C VAL A 10 12.16 8.87 -23.62
N VAL A 11 11.63 9.96 -24.18
CA VAL A 11 11.00 11.04 -23.39
C VAL A 11 9.70 10.58 -22.71
N LEU A 12 8.90 9.73 -23.38
CA LEU A 12 7.66 9.18 -22.80
C LEU A 12 7.92 8.27 -21.59
N PHE A 13 9.05 7.53 -21.57
CA PHE A 13 9.44 6.72 -20.41
C PHE A 13 9.78 7.54 -19.17
N PHE A 14 10.24 8.79 -19.31
CA PHE A 14 10.52 9.67 -18.17
C PHE A 14 9.28 10.36 -17.60
N LEU A 15 8.11 10.18 -18.21
CA LEU A 15 6.84 10.74 -17.75
C LEU A 15 5.95 9.71 -17.02
N SER A 16 6.44 8.49 -16.74
CA SER A 16 5.71 7.55 -15.89
C SER A 16 5.70 8.06 -14.45
N GLY A 17 4.61 8.73 -14.06
CA GLY A 17 4.41 9.24 -12.71
C GLY A 17 4.29 8.12 -11.67
N CYS A 18 4.65 8.45 -10.43
CA CYS A 18 4.31 7.63 -9.26
C CYS A 18 2.78 7.55 -9.15
N ALA A 19 2.24 6.36 -8.94
CA ALA A 19 0.80 6.20 -8.74
C ALA A 19 0.48 6.49 -7.27
N GLU A 20 0.08 7.73 -7.01
CA GLU A 20 -0.27 8.24 -5.69
C GLU A 20 -1.64 8.91 -5.76
N ARG A 21 -2.41 8.83 -4.67
CA ARG A 21 -3.67 9.54 -4.52
C ARG A 21 -3.83 10.06 -3.10
N VAL A 22 -4.43 11.24 -3.00
CA VAL A 22 -4.73 11.92 -1.74
C VAL A 22 -6.23 12.12 -1.61
N ILE A 23 -6.78 11.90 -0.42
CA ILE A 23 -8.14 12.28 -0.05
C ILE A 23 -8.13 13.25 1.13
N SER A 24 -9.08 14.18 1.15
CA SER A 24 -9.31 15.06 2.30
C SER A 24 -10.39 14.49 3.22
N ILE A 25 -10.27 14.79 4.50
CA ILE A 25 -11.25 14.46 5.54
C ILE A 25 -11.88 15.76 6.02
N THR A 26 -13.20 15.81 5.99
CA THR A 26 -13.99 17.00 6.30
C THR A 26 -14.89 16.74 7.49
N ASP A 27 -14.94 17.67 8.43
CA ASP A 27 -15.81 17.59 9.59
C ASP A 27 -17.29 17.89 9.26
N LYS A 28 -18.15 17.83 10.27
CA LYS A 28 -19.59 18.05 10.13
C LYS A 28 -19.96 19.49 9.76
N GLU A 29 -19.04 20.44 9.93
CA GLU A 29 -19.22 21.86 9.61
C GLU A 29 -18.72 22.18 8.18
N GLY A 30 -18.19 21.18 7.47
CA GLY A 30 -17.67 21.35 6.11
C GLY A 30 -16.22 21.83 6.07
N LYS A 31 -15.49 21.80 7.19
CA LYS A 31 -14.07 22.19 7.24
C LYS A 31 -13.15 20.98 7.06
N VAL A 32 -12.12 21.13 6.23
CA VAL A 32 -11.07 20.12 6.07
C VAL A 32 -10.22 20.05 7.34
N VAL A 33 -10.19 18.89 7.98
CA VAL A 33 -9.50 18.63 9.24
C VAL A 33 -8.32 17.66 9.11
N GLY A 34 -8.15 17.01 7.95
CA GLY A 34 -7.04 16.11 7.69
C GLY A 34 -7.04 15.60 6.25
N GLY A 35 -6.14 14.67 5.98
CA GLY A 35 -6.06 13.98 4.70
C GLY A 35 -5.29 12.67 4.81
N CYS A 36 -5.58 11.76 3.89
CA CYS A 36 -4.89 10.49 3.73
C CYS A 36 -4.17 10.49 2.39
N ASN A 37 -2.94 10.01 2.38
CA ASN A 37 -2.14 9.84 1.18
C ASN A 37 -1.74 8.37 1.07
N ALA A 38 -1.93 7.78 -0.12
CA ALA A 38 -1.46 6.44 -0.40
C ALA A 38 -0.88 6.37 -1.82
N GLY A 39 0.27 5.71 -1.92
CA GLY A 39 0.94 5.40 -3.17
C GLY A 39 1.72 4.11 -3.01
N PHE A 40 1.94 3.41 -4.12
CA PHE A 40 2.69 2.17 -4.13
C PHE A 40 3.67 2.17 -5.29
N ASP A 41 4.91 1.81 -4.98
CA ASP A 41 5.93 1.62 -5.99
C ASP A 41 5.88 0.18 -6.53
N TRP A 42 5.84 0.04 -7.85
CA TRP A 42 6.01 -1.24 -8.55
C TRP A 42 4.97 -2.32 -8.21
N HIS A 43 3.75 -1.95 -7.79
CA HIS A 43 2.60 -2.84 -7.81
C HIS A 43 2.10 -3.00 -9.25
N PHE A 44 2.56 -4.04 -9.94
CA PHE A 44 2.14 -4.32 -11.33
C PHE A 44 0.69 -4.82 -11.43
N TYR A 45 0.13 -5.35 -10.34
CA TYR A 45 -1.24 -5.85 -10.24
C TYR A 45 -1.94 -5.22 -9.05
N GLY A 46 -3.21 -4.88 -9.20
CA GLY A 46 -4.04 -4.36 -8.10
C GLY A 46 -3.53 -3.03 -7.53
N LEU A 47 -2.82 -2.22 -8.33
CA LEU A 47 -2.24 -0.95 -7.89
C LEU A 47 -3.30 0.02 -7.37
N GLN A 48 -4.36 0.23 -8.15
CA GLN A 48 -5.45 1.13 -7.74
C GLN A 48 -6.22 0.55 -6.56
N ASP A 49 -6.42 -0.77 -6.51
CA ASP A 49 -7.06 -1.43 -5.38
C ASP A 49 -6.20 -1.33 -4.10
N SER A 50 -4.88 -1.40 -4.22
CA SER A 50 -3.94 -1.20 -3.11
C SER A 50 -4.05 0.22 -2.55
N ILE A 51 -4.09 1.23 -3.43
CA ILE A 51 -4.28 2.64 -3.07
C ILE A 51 -5.64 2.83 -2.39
N ASP A 52 -6.72 2.31 -2.99
CA ASP A 52 -8.08 2.42 -2.45
C ASP A 52 -8.15 1.81 -1.04
N TYR A 53 -7.55 0.63 -0.85
CA TYR A 53 -7.48 -0.04 0.45
C TYR A 53 -6.77 0.82 1.50
N MET A 54 -5.60 1.38 1.17
CA MET A 54 -4.86 2.19 2.14
C MET A 54 -5.51 3.54 2.45
N LEU A 55 -6.15 4.16 1.46
CA LEU A 55 -6.92 5.37 1.68
C LEU A 55 -8.11 5.11 2.61
N TYR A 56 -8.82 4.00 2.41
CA TYR A 56 -9.88 3.59 3.31
C TYR A 56 -9.35 3.25 4.70
N GLU A 57 -8.28 2.45 4.80
CA GLU A 57 -7.67 2.04 6.07
C GLU A 57 -7.19 3.25 6.89
N CYS A 58 -6.64 4.27 6.23
CA CYS A 58 -6.28 5.55 6.87
C CYS A 58 -7.50 6.35 7.33
N ALA A 59 -8.58 6.41 6.53
CA ALA A 59 -9.73 7.23 6.83
C ALA A 59 -10.81 6.55 7.71
N LYS A 60 -10.76 5.24 7.90
CA LYS A 60 -11.83 4.44 8.54
C LYS A 60 -12.27 4.96 9.90
N ASP A 61 -11.33 5.41 10.73
CA ASP A 61 -11.63 5.92 12.07
C ASP A 61 -12.36 7.26 12.01
N SER A 62 -12.01 8.10 11.03
CA SER A 62 -12.69 9.38 10.77
C SER A 62 -14.08 9.15 10.21
N ILE A 63 -14.24 8.19 9.30
CA ILE A 63 -15.55 7.76 8.78
C ILE A 63 -16.43 7.25 9.93
N GLY A 64 -15.88 6.43 10.83
CA GLY A 64 -16.58 5.93 12.02
C GLY A 64 -17.02 7.03 13.00
N LYS A 65 -16.34 8.19 13.02
CA LYS A 65 -16.72 9.38 13.80
C LYS A 65 -17.78 10.25 13.09
N GLY A 66 -18.18 9.88 11.88
CA GLY A 66 -19.14 10.62 11.06
C GLY A 66 -18.54 11.81 10.33
N PHE A 67 -17.24 11.81 10.05
CA PHE A 67 -16.61 12.73 9.11
C PHE A 67 -16.81 12.25 7.67
N THR A 68 -16.73 13.17 6.72
CA THR A 68 -16.84 12.86 5.28
C THR A 68 -15.45 12.84 4.64
N ILE A 69 -15.34 12.14 3.51
CA ILE A 69 -14.11 12.03 2.73
C ILE A 69 -14.36 12.53 1.32
N SER A 70 -13.32 13.04 0.65
CA SER A 70 -13.46 13.57 -0.71
C SER A 70 -13.70 12.52 -1.80
N ASP A 71 -13.32 11.26 -1.57
CA ASP A 71 -13.57 10.14 -2.51
C ASP A 71 -14.64 9.20 -1.93
N GLU A 72 -15.91 9.53 -2.15
CA GLU A 72 -17.05 8.77 -1.61
C GLU A 72 -17.16 7.34 -2.16
N ARG A 73 -16.48 7.02 -3.28
CA ARG A 73 -16.47 5.65 -3.82
C ARG A 73 -15.91 4.66 -2.81
N LEU A 74 -14.95 5.09 -1.97
CA LEU A 74 -14.36 4.25 -0.93
C LEU A 74 -15.39 3.82 0.14
N LEU A 75 -16.55 4.49 0.24
CA LEU A 75 -17.59 4.12 1.19
C LEU A 75 -18.46 2.95 0.72
N THR A 76 -18.39 2.59 -0.56
CA THR A 76 -19.25 1.54 -1.16
C THR A 76 -18.48 0.27 -1.53
N LEU A 77 -17.15 0.31 -1.46
CA LEU A 77 -16.30 -0.84 -1.73
C LEU A 77 -16.25 -1.79 -0.52
N ASP A 78 -16.18 -3.08 -0.80
CA ASP A 78 -15.92 -4.11 0.21
C ASP A 78 -14.41 -4.34 0.32
N PHE A 79 -13.81 -3.89 1.42
CA PHE A 79 -12.38 -4.05 1.72
C PHE A 79 -12.07 -5.29 2.57
N THR A 80 -13.00 -6.24 2.67
CA THR A 80 -12.77 -7.48 3.42
C THR A 80 -11.61 -8.27 2.80
N LEU A 81 -10.57 -8.54 3.61
CA LEU A 81 -9.45 -9.36 3.17
C LEU A 81 -9.87 -10.84 3.07
N PRO A 82 -9.53 -11.54 1.98
CA PRO A 82 -9.72 -12.97 1.89
C PRO A 82 -8.82 -13.69 2.91
N GLN A 83 -9.30 -14.82 3.42
CA GLN A 83 -8.54 -15.62 4.37
C GLN A 83 -7.35 -16.29 3.69
N PRO A 84 -6.15 -16.29 4.32
CA PRO A 84 -5.02 -17.04 3.78
C PRO A 84 -5.30 -18.55 3.81
N PRO A 85 -4.61 -19.34 2.95
CA PRO A 85 -4.65 -20.79 3.02
C PRO A 85 -4.39 -21.30 4.45
N LYS A 86 -5.09 -22.38 4.83
CA LYS A 86 -5.07 -22.91 6.19
C LYS A 86 -3.65 -23.08 6.75
N GLY A 87 -3.42 -22.49 7.92
CA GLY A 87 -2.14 -22.56 8.63
C GLY A 87 -1.04 -21.65 8.07
N LYS A 88 -1.38 -20.74 7.14
CA LYS A 88 -0.44 -19.76 6.58
C LYS A 88 -0.88 -18.33 6.91
N SER A 89 0.07 -17.42 6.80
CA SER A 89 -0.17 -15.97 6.80
C SER A 89 0.12 -15.43 5.40
N TRP A 90 -0.53 -14.33 5.04
CA TRP A 90 -0.24 -13.66 3.77
C TRP A 90 1.18 -13.11 3.76
N ASN A 91 1.83 -13.29 2.61
CA ASN A 91 3.05 -12.61 2.20
C ASN A 91 2.99 -12.46 0.68
N LYS A 92 3.84 -11.61 0.10
CA LYS A 92 3.79 -11.26 -1.33
C LYS A 92 3.89 -12.50 -2.21
N LYS A 93 4.82 -13.40 -1.90
CA LYS A 93 5.02 -14.66 -2.64
C LYS A 93 3.77 -15.54 -2.65
N LEU A 94 3.14 -15.74 -1.50
CA LEU A 94 1.92 -16.54 -1.39
C LEU A 94 0.75 -15.86 -2.09
N ALA A 95 0.58 -14.55 -1.95
CA ALA A 95 -0.49 -13.79 -2.59
C ALA A 95 -0.40 -13.90 -4.12
N MET A 96 0.78 -13.63 -4.69
CA MET A 96 1.03 -13.77 -6.13
C MET A 96 0.78 -15.21 -6.62
N HIS A 97 1.19 -16.21 -5.84
CA HIS A 97 0.94 -17.62 -6.18
C HIS A 97 -0.55 -17.97 -6.19
N GLN A 98 -1.36 -17.43 -5.26
CA GLN A 98 -2.81 -17.65 -5.25
C GLN A 98 -3.49 -16.91 -6.41
N PHE A 99 -3.04 -15.70 -6.72
CA PHE A 99 -3.55 -14.92 -7.84
C PHE A 99 -3.30 -15.61 -9.19
N HIS A 100 -2.08 -16.09 -9.45
CA HIS A 100 -1.77 -16.83 -10.68
C HIS A 100 -2.50 -18.17 -10.80
N LYS A 101 -3.07 -18.68 -9.70
CA LYS A 101 -3.94 -19.86 -9.66
C LYS A 101 -5.42 -19.53 -9.76
N GLU A 102 -5.78 -18.26 -9.94
CA GLU A 102 -7.16 -17.77 -10.01
C GLU A 102 -7.96 -18.06 -8.72
N ASN A 103 -7.29 -18.26 -7.58
CA ASN A 103 -7.93 -18.48 -6.28
C ASN A 103 -8.34 -17.17 -5.59
N ILE A 104 -7.76 -16.05 -6.02
CA ILE A 104 -8.11 -14.69 -5.62
C ILE A 104 -8.14 -13.80 -6.87
N THR A 105 -8.96 -12.77 -6.83
CA THR A 105 -9.06 -11.73 -7.86
C THR A 105 -7.90 -10.73 -7.78
N GLU A 106 -7.70 -9.94 -8.83
CA GLU A 106 -6.69 -8.86 -8.82
C GLU A 106 -6.98 -7.80 -7.74
N ARG A 107 -8.26 -7.50 -7.48
CA ARG A 107 -8.68 -6.61 -6.41
C ARG A 107 -8.25 -7.14 -5.04
N GLU A 108 -8.60 -8.39 -4.76
CA GLU A 108 -8.20 -9.06 -3.51
C GLU A 108 -6.69 -9.11 -3.37
N LEU A 109 -5.96 -9.37 -4.46
CA LEU A 109 -4.50 -9.27 -4.48
C LEU A 109 -4.03 -7.88 -4.05
N GLY A 110 -4.59 -6.81 -4.64
CA GLY A 110 -4.24 -5.44 -4.28
C GLY A 110 -4.45 -5.16 -2.78
N TYR A 111 -5.58 -5.59 -2.23
CA TYR A 111 -5.88 -5.42 -0.79
C TYR A 111 -4.91 -6.20 0.08
N ILE A 112 -4.60 -7.45 -0.28
CA ILE A 112 -3.62 -8.27 0.44
C ILE A 112 -2.25 -7.58 0.41
N LEU A 113 -1.78 -7.14 -0.77
CA LEU A 113 -0.46 -6.52 -0.93
C LEU A 113 -0.34 -5.24 -0.10
N ALA A 114 -1.36 -4.39 -0.14
CA ALA A 114 -1.44 -3.20 0.70
C ALA A 114 -1.39 -3.53 2.19
N ALA A 115 -2.20 -4.49 2.64
CA ALA A 115 -2.26 -4.87 4.05
C ALA A 115 -0.94 -5.43 4.58
N ILE A 116 -0.27 -6.31 3.83
CA ILE A 116 1.01 -6.89 4.27
C ILE A 116 2.15 -5.86 4.25
N GLU A 117 2.12 -4.90 3.31
CA GLU A 117 3.11 -3.83 3.25
C GLU A 117 2.89 -2.82 4.37
N TYR A 118 1.64 -2.52 4.72
CA TYR A 118 1.33 -1.68 5.87
C TYR A 118 1.84 -2.28 7.19
N GLU A 119 1.66 -3.59 7.40
CA GLU A 119 2.25 -4.27 8.57
C GLU A 119 3.78 -4.28 8.56
N TYR A 120 4.40 -4.32 7.38
CA TYR A 120 5.85 -4.14 7.23
C TYR A 120 6.30 -2.72 7.64
N GLN A 121 5.61 -1.68 7.14
CA GLN A 121 5.92 -0.28 7.44
C GLN A 121 5.77 0.04 8.93
N LYS A 122 4.77 -0.53 9.60
CA LYS A 122 4.58 -0.40 11.06
C LYS A 122 5.74 -0.94 11.89
N VAL A 123 6.59 -1.81 11.32
CA VAL A 123 7.81 -2.30 11.97
C VAL A 123 9.02 -1.48 11.55
N VAL A 124 9.10 -1.12 10.27
CA VAL A 124 10.29 -0.50 9.68
C VAL A 124 10.44 0.95 10.10
N TRP A 125 9.38 1.77 10.02
CA TRP A 125 9.49 3.20 10.34
C TRP A 125 9.91 3.44 11.80
N PRO A 126 9.30 2.79 12.82
CA PRO A 126 9.78 2.96 14.18
C PRO A 126 11.22 2.48 14.38
N ALA A 127 11.65 1.43 13.67
CA ALA A 127 13.03 0.96 13.75
C ALA A 127 14.02 1.93 13.08
N GLU A 128 13.60 2.63 12.01
CA GLU A 128 14.38 3.71 11.40
C GLU A 128 14.50 4.90 12.35
N ASP A 129 13.40 5.30 12.98
CA ASP A 129 13.41 6.36 14.00
C ASP A 129 14.31 5.99 15.18
N ASP A 130 14.21 4.76 15.69
CA ASP A 130 15.04 4.30 16.80
C ASP A 130 16.53 4.18 16.42
N LEU A 131 16.86 3.89 15.15
CA LEU A 131 18.24 3.93 14.66
C LEU A 131 18.75 5.36 14.59
N ASN A 132 17.93 6.30 14.08
CA ASN A 132 18.28 7.71 13.97
C ASN A 132 18.43 8.39 15.34
N ASP A 133 17.68 7.92 16.34
CA ASP A 133 17.76 8.38 17.73
C ASP A 133 18.86 7.66 18.55
N ASP A 134 19.71 6.85 17.91
CA ASP A 134 20.76 6.03 18.55
C ASP A 134 20.24 5.06 19.64
N LYS A 135 18.95 4.69 19.61
CA LYS A 135 18.34 3.75 20.57
C LYS A 135 18.65 2.29 20.23
N ILE A 136 18.90 2.01 18.95
CA ILE A 136 19.33 0.69 18.48
C ILE A 136 20.58 0.81 17.61
N THR A 137 21.36 -0.25 17.55
CA THR A 137 22.52 -0.34 16.66
C THR A 137 22.12 -0.69 15.23
N GLN A 138 23.01 -0.39 14.27
CA GLN A 138 22.85 -0.84 12.88
C GLN A 138 22.66 -2.37 12.77
N VAL A 139 23.28 -3.15 13.66
CA VAL A 139 23.18 -4.62 13.66
C VAL A 139 21.77 -5.06 14.07
N GLU A 140 21.19 -4.44 15.09
CA GLU A 140 19.82 -4.70 15.54
C GLU A 140 18.80 -4.26 14.49
N PHE A 141 18.98 -3.07 13.91
CA PHE A 141 18.16 -2.59 12.81
C PHE A 141 18.16 -3.58 11.64
N ASN A 142 19.33 -4.00 11.17
CA ASN A 142 19.44 -4.95 10.05
C ASN A 142 18.73 -6.27 10.33
N LYS A 143 18.75 -6.73 11.59
CA LYS A 143 18.03 -7.94 12.00
C LYS A 143 16.51 -7.71 11.95
N ILE A 144 16.01 -6.60 12.49
CA ILE A 144 14.59 -6.23 12.46
C ILE A 144 14.09 -6.18 11.00
N ILE A 145 14.83 -5.47 10.13
CA ILE A 145 14.46 -5.34 8.72
C ILE A 145 14.48 -6.68 8.00
N LYS A 146 15.46 -7.54 8.28
CA LYS A 146 15.51 -8.89 7.69
C LYS A 146 14.29 -9.72 8.07
N ASP A 147 13.93 -9.74 9.34
CA ASP A 147 12.79 -10.51 9.83
C ASP A 147 11.47 -9.94 9.30
N ALA A 148 11.33 -8.61 9.23
CA ALA A 148 10.17 -7.93 8.65
C ALA A 148 10.03 -8.22 7.15
N LYS A 149 11.12 -8.14 6.38
CA LYS A 149 11.14 -8.47 4.95
C LYS A 149 10.78 -9.93 4.70
N PHE A 150 11.26 -10.86 5.52
CA PHE A 150 10.90 -12.26 5.39
C PHE A 150 9.40 -12.48 5.57
N LYS A 151 8.77 -11.81 6.53
CA LYS A 151 7.31 -11.87 6.74
C LYS A 151 6.54 -11.22 5.59
N TRP A 152 7.01 -10.09 5.09
CA TRP A 152 6.35 -9.34 4.02
C TRP A 152 6.46 -10.03 2.65
N LEU A 153 7.69 -10.40 2.26
CA LEU A 153 7.99 -10.94 0.94
C LEU A 153 7.76 -12.46 0.88
N GLY A 154 8.07 -13.18 1.96
CA GLY A 154 8.01 -14.63 2.02
C GLY A 154 9.24 -15.35 1.46
N GLU A 155 10.36 -14.64 1.30
CA GLU A 155 11.67 -15.15 0.83
C GLU A 155 12.84 -14.30 1.30
#